data_AF-A0A2Z5Y4R7-F1
#
_entry.id   AF-A0A2Z5Y4R7-F1
#
_cell.length_a   1.000
_cell.length_b   1.000
_cell.length_c   1.000
_cell.angle_alpha   90.00
_cell.angle_beta   90.00
_cell.angle_gamma   90.00
#
_symmetry.space_group_name_H-M   'P 1'
#
loop_
_entity.id
_entity.type
_entity.pdbx_description
1 polymer ?
#
loop_
_entity_poly.entity_id
_entity_poly.type
_entity_poly.pdbx_seq_one_letter_code
_entity_poly.pdbx_strand_id
1 'polypeptide(L)'
;MNRKLIFWCYFLMMFILFICVPSYFVGISKHAYSSLFFGYQEKPLLIMMISLLSLFFDYLSLIIPRMELFSIRSFSLIRKPTIKRSCFVCMKVILPYFIPFLLIKLYALTIFATSIVFVWIGISIIEWFLCFYISLNLKIAIPNGFFLFIFIIVRIIAHLLF
;
A
#
# COMPACT_ATOMS: atom_id res chain seq x y z
N MET A 1 -7.77 -16.83 -8.42
CA MET A 1 -8.82 -15.89 -8.87
C MET A 1 -9.44 -15.12 -7.70
N ASN A 2 -9.71 -15.75 -6.55
CA ASN A 2 -10.37 -15.09 -5.41
C ASN A 2 -9.56 -13.98 -4.73
N ARG A 3 -8.22 -14.08 -4.61
CA ARG A 3 -7.40 -13.09 -3.88
C ARG A 3 -7.44 -11.69 -4.50
N LYS A 4 -7.36 -11.59 -5.83
CA LYS A 4 -7.50 -10.33 -6.56
C LYS A 4 -8.86 -9.69 -6.30
N LEU A 5 -9.94 -10.46 -6.43
CA LEU A 5 -11.29 -9.96 -6.21
C LEU A 5 -11.49 -9.46 -4.77
N ILE A 6 -11.02 -10.22 -3.78
CA ILE A 6 -11.07 -9.81 -2.36
C ILE A 6 -10.31 -8.51 -2.13
N PHE A 7 -9.10 -8.37 -2.72
CA PHE A 7 -8.33 -7.13 -2.61
C PHE A 7 -9.04 -5.93 -3.25
N TRP A 8 -9.67 -6.12 -4.42
CA TRP A 8 -10.46 -5.07 -5.06
C TRP A 8 -11.71 -4.69 -4.27
N CYS A 9 -12.40 -5.65 -3.64
CA CYS A 9 -13.48 -5.35 -2.70
C CYS A 9 -12.96 -4.55 -1.50
N TYR A 10 -11.79 -4.92 -0.95
CA TYR A 10 -11.17 -4.18 0.15
C TYR A 10 -10.76 -2.76 -0.27
N PHE A 11 -10.23 -2.59 -1.48
CA PHE A 11 -9.98 -1.26 -2.07
C PHE A 11 -11.25 -0.42 -2.17
N LEU A 12 -12.33 -0.96 -2.72
CA LEU A 12 -13.60 -0.24 -2.84
C LEU A 12 -14.13 0.18 -1.47
N MET A 13 -14.08 -0.71 -0.48
CA MET A 13 -14.46 -0.42 0.90
C MET A 13 -13.62 0.72 1.48
N MET A 14 -12.29 0.66 1.35
CA MET A 14 -11.38 1.71 1.81
C MET A 14 -11.65 3.05 1.11
N PHE A 15 -11.88 3.01 -0.20
CA PHE A 15 -12.13 4.22 -0.98
C PHE A 15 -13.45 4.90 -0.58
N ILE A 16 -14.52 4.13 -0.39
CA ILE A 16 -15.79 4.62 0.14
C ILE A 16 -15.61 5.20 1.55
N LEU A 17 -14.89 4.49 2.42
CA LEU A 17 -14.58 4.99 3.77
C LEU A 17 -13.91 6.35 3.72
N PHE A 18 -12.87 6.52 2.90
CA PHE A 18 -12.21 7.81 2.75
C PHE A 18 -13.18 8.90 2.27
N ILE A 19 -13.99 8.65 1.24
CA ILE A 19 -14.98 9.64 0.75
C ILE A 19 -15.96 10.05 1.87
N CYS A 20 -16.33 9.15 2.76
CA CYS A 20 -17.27 9.41 3.85
C CYS A 20 -16.65 10.08 5.09
N VAL A 21 -15.32 10.11 5.24
CA VAL A 21 -14.67 10.72 6.42
C VAL A 21 -15.01 12.20 6.59
N PRO A 22 -14.92 13.07 5.55
CA PRO A 22 -15.24 14.49 5.68
C PRO A 22 -16.68 14.78 6.10
N SER A 23 -17.64 13.93 5.72
CA SER A 23 -19.04 14.10 6.09
C SER A 23 -19.32 13.65 7.52
N TYR A 24 -18.60 12.65 8.02
CA TYR A 24 -18.76 12.13 9.39
C TYR A 24 -17.98 12.95 10.43
N PHE A 25 -16.83 13.52 10.04
CA PHE A 25 -15.99 14.36 10.91
C PHE A 25 -16.01 15.81 10.44
N VAL A 26 -17.14 16.48 10.69
CA VAL A 26 -17.32 17.90 10.38
C VAL A 26 -16.25 18.72 11.11
N GLY A 27 -15.42 19.44 10.34
CA GLY A 27 -14.34 20.28 10.87
C GLY A 27 -12.96 19.61 10.96
N ILE A 28 -12.79 18.39 10.47
CA ILE A 28 -11.44 17.81 10.31
C ILE A 28 -10.60 18.72 9.39
N SER A 29 -9.40 19.10 9.85
CA SER A 29 -8.51 19.90 9.02
C SER A 29 -8.06 19.08 7.80
N LYS A 30 -7.87 19.74 6.65
CA LYS A 30 -7.37 19.07 5.44
C LYS A 30 -6.02 18.38 5.68
N HIS A 31 -5.20 18.96 6.57
CA HIS A 31 -3.93 18.40 7.02
C HIS A 31 -4.12 17.06 7.76
N ALA A 32 -4.96 17.07 8.80
CA ALA A 32 -5.36 15.88 9.57
C ALA A 32 -5.95 14.80 8.66
N TYR A 33 -6.80 15.18 7.72
CA TYR A 33 -7.41 14.21 6.82
C TYR A 33 -6.37 13.60 5.86
N SER A 34 -5.43 14.40 5.34
CA SER A 34 -4.34 13.91 4.50
C SER A 34 -3.37 12.99 5.26
N SER A 35 -3.20 13.18 6.57
CA SER A 35 -2.31 12.32 7.36
C SER A 35 -2.84 10.89 7.49
N LEU A 36 -4.14 10.61 7.30
CA LEU A 36 -4.69 9.25 7.31
C LEU A 36 -4.15 8.35 6.20
N PHE A 37 -3.72 8.96 5.10
CA PHE A 37 -3.18 8.25 3.96
C PHE A 37 -1.72 7.84 4.19
N PHE A 38 -0.97 8.55 5.03
CA PHE A 38 0.50 8.38 5.13
C PHE A 38 1.00 8.08 6.55
N GLY A 39 0.33 8.60 7.57
CA GLY A 39 0.73 8.51 8.96
C GLY A 39 -0.40 8.05 9.87
N TYR A 40 -0.14 8.14 11.16
CA TYR A 40 -1.10 7.86 12.21
C TYR A 40 -1.84 9.13 12.63
N GLN A 41 -3.04 8.93 13.17
CA GLN A 41 -3.76 9.99 13.85
C GLN A 41 -4.40 9.39 15.09
N GLU A 42 -4.06 9.93 16.26
CA GLU A 42 -4.37 9.30 17.55
C GLU A 42 -5.80 9.58 18.02
N LYS A 43 -6.39 10.71 17.61
CA LYS A 43 -7.71 11.14 18.08
C LYS A 43 -8.57 11.71 16.95
N PRO A 44 -9.87 11.39 16.93
CA PRO A 44 -10.59 10.39 17.73
C PRO A 44 -10.29 8.92 17.32
N LEU A 45 -10.64 7.95 18.18
CA LEU A 45 -10.35 6.51 18.01
C LEU A 45 -10.79 5.94 16.65
N LEU A 46 -11.93 6.40 16.12
CA LEU A 46 -12.44 5.93 14.82
C LEU A 46 -11.52 6.36 13.66
N ILE A 47 -10.88 7.53 13.76
CA ILE A 47 -9.89 7.99 12.78
C ILE A 47 -8.60 7.16 12.89
N MET A 48 -8.18 6.81 14.10
CA MET A 48 -7.06 5.88 14.33
C MET A 48 -7.34 4.52 13.68
N MET A 49 -8.55 3.99 13.79
CA MET A 49 -8.95 2.74 13.12
C MET A 49 -8.86 2.86 11.60
N ILE A 50 -9.28 4.00 11.03
CA ILE A 50 -9.17 4.24 9.57
C ILE A 50 -7.69 4.30 9.14
N SER A 51 -6.84 4.96 9.92
CA SER A 51 -5.39 4.96 9.66
C SER A 51 -4.79 3.55 9.74
N LEU A 52 -5.19 2.73 10.70
CA LEU A 52 -4.77 1.33 10.78
C LEU A 52 -5.25 0.51 9.58
N LEU A 53 -6.51 0.68 9.15
CA LEU A 53 -7.03 0.02 7.96
C LEU A 53 -6.26 0.43 6.69
N SER A 54 -5.84 1.69 6.62
CA SER A 54 -4.96 2.23 5.57
C SER A 54 -3.58 1.57 5.60
N LEU A 55 -2.97 1.36 6.78
CA LEU A 55 -1.72 0.61 6.93
C LEU A 55 -1.89 -0.83 6.45
N PHE A 56 -2.96 -1.51 6.90
CA PHE A 56 -3.23 -2.88 6.48
C PHE A 56 -3.44 -2.98 4.96
N PHE A 57 -4.07 -1.97 4.35
CA PHE A 57 -4.21 -1.88 2.92
C PHE A 57 -2.85 -1.83 2.21
N ASP A 58 -1.96 -0.93 2.65
CA ASP A 58 -0.62 -0.79 2.09
C ASP A 58 0.16 -2.11 2.18
N TYR A 59 0.11 -2.75 3.35
CA TYR A 59 0.74 -4.05 3.60
C TYR A 59 0.18 -5.16 2.69
N LEU A 60 -1.15 -5.26 2.58
CA LEU A 60 -1.80 -6.28 1.73
C LEU A 60 -1.50 -6.06 0.24
N SER A 61 -1.40 -4.81 -0.20
CA SER A 61 -1.05 -4.45 -1.57
C SER A 61 0.33 -5.00 -1.99
N LEU A 62 1.19 -5.31 -1.01
CA LEU A 62 2.51 -5.87 -1.24
C LEU A 62 2.58 -7.39 -0.99
N ILE A 63 1.96 -7.86 0.10
CA ILE A 63 2.02 -9.26 0.52
C ILE A 63 1.30 -10.18 -0.47
N ILE A 64 0.12 -9.80 -0.94
CA ILE A 64 -0.67 -10.65 -1.83
C ILE A 64 0.06 -10.89 -3.16
N PRO A 65 0.53 -9.87 -3.91
CA PRO A 65 1.27 -10.12 -5.15
C PRO A 65 2.56 -10.88 -4.90
N ARG A 66 3.25 -10.65 -3.77
CA ARG A 66 4.42 -11.44 -3.37
C ARG A 66 4.07 -12.93 -3.28
N MET A 67 3.03 -13.29 -2.53
CA MET A 67 2.60 -14.68 -2.36
C MET A 67 2.21 -15.32 -3.71
N GLU A 68 1.55 -14.58 -4.59
CA GLU A 68 1.25 -15.04 -5.95
C GLU A 68 2.53 -15.27 -6.78
N LEU A 69 3.52 -14.38 -6.69
CA LEU A 69 4.77 -14.53 -7.42
C LEU A 69 5.66 -15.66 -6.90
N PHE A 70 5.69 -15.91 -5.60
CA PHE A 70 6.38 -17.08 -5.04
C PHE A 70 5.80 -18.38 -5.60
N SER A 71 4.47 -18.45 -5.75
CA SER A 71 3.83 -19.63 -6.37
C SER A 71 4.19 -19.80 -7.85
N ILE A 72 4.46 -18.70 -8.57
CA ILE A 72 4.87 -18.74 -9.99
C ILE A 72 6.37 -19.05 -10.12
N ARG A 73 7.18 -18.64 -9.13
CA ARG A 73 8.63 -18.84 -9.13
C ARG A 73 9.02 -20.32 -9.18
N SER A 74 8.31 -21.18 -8.44
CA SER A 74 8.51 -22.63 -8.48
C SER A 74 8.36 -23.19 -9.91
N PHE A 75 7.37 -22.72 -10.68
CA PHE A 75 7.19 -23.12 -12.08
C PHE A 75 8.27 -22.53 -13.01
N SER A 76 8.73 -21.30 -12.74
CA SER A 76 9.76 -20.64 -13.54
C SER A 76 11.15 -21.31 -13.42
N LEU A 77 11.48 -21.86 -12.24
CA LEU A 77 12.72 -22.61 -12.01
C LEU A 77 12.81 -23.87 -12.90
N ILE A 78 11.68 -24.47 -13.23
CA ILE A 78 11.59 -25.69 -14.05
C ILE A 78 11.69 -25.35 -15.55
N ARG A 79 10.98 -24.30 -16.01
CA ARG A 79 10.87 -23.98 -17.45
C ARG A 79 11.86 -22.94 -17.99
N LYS A 80 12.63 -22.27 -17.12
CA LYS A 80 13.64 -21.23 -17.48
C LYS A 80 13.18 -20.25 -18.59
N PRO A 81 12.06 -19.52 -18.40
CA PRO A 81 11.56 -18.58 -19.40
C PRO A 81 12.53 -17.40 -19.64
N THR A 82 12.44 -16.79 -20.83
CA THR A 82 13.20 -15.58 -21.16
C THR A 82 12.87 -14.41 -20.23
N ILE A 83 13.83 -13.51 -20.00
CA ILE A 83 13.70 -12.35 -19.09
C ILE A 83 12.47 -11.50 -19.43
N LYS A 84 12.21 -11.26 -20.72
CA LYS A 84 11.05 -10.49 -21.21
C LYS A 84 9.72 -11.13 -20.77
N ARG A 85 9.61 -12.45 -20.85
CA ARG A 85 8.40 -13.20 -20.48
C ARG A 85 8.22 -13.23 -18.96
N SER A 86 9.30 -13.37 -18.21
CA SER A 86 9.29 -13.28 -16.73
C SER A 86 8.83 -11.91 -16.26
N CYS A 87 9.37 -10.83 -16.83
CA CYS A 87 8.98 -9.46 -16.51
C CYS A 87 7.49 -9.21 -16.80
N PHE A 88 7.00 -9.63 -17.97
CA PHE A 88 5.61 -9.48 -18.34
C PHE A 88 4.64 -10.21 -17.39
N VAL A 89 4.99 -11.43 -16.97
CA VAL A 89 4.19 -12.19 -15.99
C VAL A 89 4.22 -11.50 -14.62
N CYS A 90 5.38 -11.01 -14.18
CA CYS A 90 5.49 -10.24 -12.94
C CYS A 90 4.59 -9.00 -12.96
N MET A 91 4.66 -8.19 -14.01
CA MET A 91 3.83 -6.98 -14.14
C MET A 91 2.33 -7.29 -14.12
N LYS A 92 1.89 -8.37 -14.77
CA LYS A 92 0.49 -8.82 -14.74
C LYS A 92 -0.01 -9.21 -13.33
N VAL A 93 0.90 -9.65 -12.47
CA VAL A 93 0.56 -9.97 -11.07
C VAL A 93 0.59 -8.72 -10.20
N ILE A 94 1.56 -7.83 -10.41
CA ILE A 94 1.78 -6.63 -9.59
C ILE A 94 0.73 -5.54 -9.84
N LEU A 95 0.49 -5.20 -11.11
CA LEU A 95 -0.31 -4.03 -11.48
C LEU A 95 -1.70 -3.99 -10.82
N PRO A 96 -2.45 -5.11 -10.73
CA PRO A 96 -3.75 -5.13 -10.07
C PRO A 96 -3.73 -4.73 -8.58
N TYR A 97 -2.57 -4.77 -7.91
CA TYR A 97 -2.43 -4.38 -6.51
C TYR A 97 -1.79 -3.00 -6.35
N PHE A 98 -0.80 -2.69 -7.20
CA PHE A 98 -0.13 -1.40 -7.19
C PHE A 98 -1.05 -0.24 -7.63
N ILE A 99 -1.93 -0.46 -8.61
CA ILE A 99 -2.83 0.59 -9.10
C ILE A 99 -3.79 1.06 -7.99
N PRO A 100 -4.55 0.19 -7.30
CA PRO A 100 -5.36 0.59 -6.15
C PRO A 100 -4.59 1.31 -5.04
N PHE A 101 -3.37 0.84 -4.73
CA PHE A 101 -2.47 1.50 -3.79
C PHE A 101 -2.15 2.93 -4.20
N LEU A 102 -1.72 3.13 -5.44
CA LEU A 102 -1.42 4.44 -5.96
C LEU A 102 -2.65 5.36 -5.95
N LEU A 103 -3.82 4.84 -6.33
CA LEU A 103 -5.07 5.62 -6.36
C LEU A 103 -5.47 6.14 -4.98
N ILE A 104 -5.36 5.33 -3.93
CA ILE A 104 -5.64 5.78 -2.56
C ILE A 104 -4.69 6.92 -2.16
N LYS A 105 -3.39 6.80 -2.46
CA LYS A 105 -2.41 7.85 -2.10
C LYS A 105 -2.61 9.13 -2.92
N LEU A 106 -2.91 9.00 -4.21
CA LEU A 106 -3.21 10.14 -5.08
C LEU A 106 -4.50 10.86 -4.67
N TYR A 107 -5.46 10.15 -4.09
CA TYR A 107 -6.69 10.78 -3.58
C TYR A 107 -6.40 11.85 -2.53
N ALA A 108 -5.34 11.69 -1.72
CA ALA A 108 -4.90 12.71 -0.76
C ALA A 108 -4.59 14.07 -1.42
N LEU A 109 -4.12 14.08 -2.68
CA LEU A 109 -3.87 15.34 -3.41
C LEU A 109 -5.14 16.10 -3.75
N THR A 110 -6.27 15.40 -3.96
CA THR A 110 -7.56 16.04 -4.23
C THR A 110 -8.08 16.80 -3.00
N ILE A 111 -7.61 16.42 -1.82
CA ILE A 111 -7.98 17.00 -0.53
C ILE A 111 -7.03 18.13 -0.15
N PHE A 112 -5.72 17.86 -0.20
CA PHE A 112 -4.67 18.75 0.28
C PHE A 112 -3.40 18.64 -0.59
N ALA A 113 -3.36 19.43 -1.66
CA ALA A 113 -2.24 19.45 -2.61
C ALA A 113 -1.06 20.29 -2.09
N THR A 114 -0.34 19.80 -1.08
CA THR A 114 0.88 20.43 -0.57
C THR A 114 2.13 19.65 -0.96
N SER A 115 3.29 20.34 -0.93
CA SER A 115 4.60 19.73 -1.18
C SER A 115 4.87 18.53 -0.26
N ILE A 116 4.41 18.60 0.99
CA ILE A 116 4.50 17.52 1.98
C ILE A 116 3.80 16.26 1.47
N VAL A 117 2.56 16.38 1.00
CA VAL A 117 1.79 15.25 0.46
C VAL A 117 2.47 14.63 -0.77
N PHE A 118 3.02 15.46 -1.67
CA PHE A 118 3.78 14.96 -2.83
C PHE A 118 5.02 14.15 -2.41
N VAL A 119 5.78 14.65 -1.44
CA VAL A 119 6.96 13.95 -0.90
C VAL A 119 6.56 12.60 -0.32
N TRP A 120 5.47 12.55 0.46
CA TRP A 120 4.99 11.30 1.06
C TRP A 120 4.44 10.28 0.07
N ILE A 121 3.82 10.73 -1.03
CA ILE A 121 3.48 9.85 -2.15
C ILE A 121 4.75 9.24 -2.75
N GLY A 122 5.78 10.06 -2.99
CA GLY A 122 7.07 9.59 -3.48
C GLY A 122 7.72 8.55 -2.57
N ILE A 123 7.77 8.83 -1.26
CA ILE A 123 8.28 7.88 -0.25
C ILE A 123 7.48 6.58 -0.28
N SER A 124 6.16 6.65 -0.31
CA SER A 124 5.29 5.47 -0.34
C SER A 124 5.53 4.60 -1.59
N ILE A 125 5.74 5.23 -2.75
CA ILE A 125 6.04 4.52 -4.00
C ILE A 125 7.42 3.85 -3.90
N ILE A 126 8.45 4.57 -3.43
CA ILE A 126 9.81 4.06 -3.28
C ILE A 126 9.82 2.88 -2.29
N GLU A 127 9.16 3.02 -1.14
CA GLU A 127 9.01 1.97 -0.14
C GLU A 127 8.36 0.72 -0.73
N TRP A 128 7.25 0.90 -1.47
CA TRP A 128 6.55 -0.21 -2.10
C TRP A 128 7.47 -0.95 -3.07
N PHE A 129 8.18 -0.24 -3.95
CA PHE A 129 9.11 -0.85 -4.90
C PHE A 129 10.32 -1.50 -4.23
N LEU A 130 10.89 -0.89 -3.19
CA LEU A 130 12.01 -1.47 -2.43
C LEU A 130 11.59 -2.76 -1.75
N CYS A 131 10.49 -2.74 -1.01
CA CYS A 131 9.96 -3.92 -0.32
C CYS A 131 9.62 -5.03 -1.33
N PHE A 132 9.06 -4.65 -2.48
CA PHE A 132 8.75 -5.59 -3.55
C PHE A 132 10.02 -6.19 -4.17
N TYR A 133 11.04 -5.38 -4.47
CA TYR A 133 12.33 -5.82 -5.01
C TYR A 133 13.06 -6.78 -4.06
N ILE A 134 13.13 -6.40 -2.78
CA ILE A 134 13.69 -7.21 -1.68
C ILE A 134 12.99 -8.57 -1.64
N SER A 135 11.66 -8.58 -1.76
CA SER A 135 10.86 -9.81 -1.73
C SER A 135 11.13 -10.77 -2.90
N LEU A 136 11.58 -10.27 -4.05
CA LEU A 136 11.85 -11.08 -5.23
C LEU A 136 13.28 -11.65 -5.24
N ASN A 137 14.26 -10.85 -4.82
CA ASN A 137 15.67 -11.18 -5.03
C ASN A 137 16.33 -11.94 -3.88
N LEU A 138 15.81 -11.82 -2.66
CA LEU A 138 16.40 -12.52 -1.53
C LEU A 138 16.07 -14.02 -1.60
N LYS A 139 17.13 -14.84 -1.59
CA LYS A 139 17.06 -16.30 -1.46
C LYS A 139 16.67 -16.74 -0.04
N ILE A 140 16.61 -15.79 0.88
CA ILE A 140 16.30 -15.99 2.30
C ILE A 140 14.80 -15.76 2.51
N ALA A 141 14.17 -16.63 3.29
CA ALA A 141 12.77 -16.46 3.67
C ALA A 141 12.62 -15.26 4.61
N ILE A 142 12.30 -14.09 4.05
CA ILE A 142 12.00 -12.90 4.86
C ILE A 142 10.61 -13.09 5.49
N PRO A 143 10.48 -12.98 6.82
CA PRO A 143 9.20 -13.07 7.49
C PRO A 143 8.29 -11.92 7.06
N ASN A 144 7.01 -12.21 6.82
CA ASN A 144 6.02 -11.22 6.39
C ASN A 144 5.94 -10.01 7.35
N GLY A 145 6.13 -10.25 8.65
CA GLY A 145 6.16 -9.21 9.67
C GLY A 145 7.28 -8.17 9.50
N PHE A 146 8.36 -8.49 8.79
CA PHE A 146 9.41 -7.51 8.50
C PHE A 146 8.91 -6.37 7.61
N PHE A 147 8.10 -6.68 6.59
CA PHE A 147 7.51 -5.66 5.73
C PHE A 147 6.49 -4.81 6.49
N LEU A 148 5.69 -5.43 7.35
CA LEU A 148 4.76 -4.71 8.23
C LEU A 148 5.52 -3.73 9.14
N PHE A 149 6.66 -4.16 9.70
CA PHE A 149 7.50 -3.32 10.55
C PHE A 149 8.07 -2.10 9.80
N ILE A 150 8.52 -2.27 8.54
CA ILE A 150 8.98 -1.15 7.70
C ILE A 150 7.84 -0.14 7.51
N PHE A 151 6.65 -0.60 7.10
CA PHE A 151 5.50 0.28 6.91
C PHE A 151 5.13 1.03 8.20
N ILE A 152 5.18 0.35 9.35
CA ILE A 152 4.92 1.00 10.65
C ILE A 152 5.94 2.10 10.93
N ILE A 153 7.23 1.86 10.70
CA ILE A 153 8.28 2.86 10.92
C ILE A 153 8.05 4.07 10.01
N VAL A 154 7.81 3.85 8.72
CA VAL A 154 7.58 4.94 7.75
C VAL A 154 6.35 5.77 8.17
N ARG A 155 5.28 5.11 8.64
CA ARG A 155 4.09 5.80 9.14
C ARG A 155 4.32 6.58 10.44
N ILE A 156 5.15 6.07 11.36
CA ILE A 156 5.51 6.79 12.58
C ILE A 156 6.29 8.07 12.23
N ILE A 157 7.25 7.96 11.30
CA ILE A 157 7.98 9.12 10.80
C ILE A 157 7.03 10.11 10.11
N ALA A 158 6.06 9.61 9.33
CA ALA A 158 5.04 10.44 8.73
C ALA A 158 4.18 11.18 9.74
N HIS A 159 3.76 10.51 10.82
CA HIS A 159 3.03 11.16 11.91
C HIS A 159 3.84 12.32 12.51
N LEU A 160 5.16 12.18 12.71
CA LEU A 160 5.95 13.27 13.29
C LEU A 160 6.04 14.51 12.41
N LEU A 161 5.75 14.37 11.12
CA LEU A 161 5.86 15.42 10.11
C LEU A 161 4.49 15.94 9.63
N PHE A 162 3.39 15.34 10.09
CA PHE A 162 1.99 15.72 9.83
C PHE A 162 1.29 16.19 11.12
#